data_AF-A0A509EG17-F1
#
_entry.id   AF-A0A509EG17-F1
#
_cell.length_a   1.000
_cell.length_b   1.000
_cell.length_c   1.000
_cell.angle_alpha   90.00
_cell.angle_beta   90.00
_cell.angle_gamma   90.00
#
_symmetry.space_group_name_H-M   'P 1'
#
loop_
_entity.id
_entity.type
_entity.pdbx_description
1 polymer ?
#
loop_
_entity_poly.entity_id
_entity_poly.type
_entity_poly.pdbx_seq_one_letter_code
_entity_poly.pdbx_strand_id
1 'polypeptide(L)' 'MRNLILLLVLLGAGFILVGIYVAPGQPALRAWYRDTACVHLDKISPEICAPIRRAEAERG' A
#
# COMPACT_ATOMS: atom_id res chain seq x y z
N MET A 1 6.39 -20.73 -17.10
CA MET A 1 6.39 -19.26 -17.25
C MET A 1 5.12 -18.62 -16.67
N ARG A 2 3.91 -18.94 -17.17
CA ARG A 2 2.63 -18.35 -16.70
C ARG A 2 2.38 -18.45 -15.19
N ASN A 3 2.62 -19.63 -14.59
CA ASN A 3 2.41 -19.83 -13.15
C ASN A 3 3.40 -19.02 -12.29
N LEU A 4 4.61 -18.79 -12.81
CA LEU A 4 5.66 -18.05 -12.11
C LEU A 4 5.31 -16.56 -12.05
N ILE A 5 4.78 -16.01 -13.14
CA ILE A 5 4.29 -14.63 -13.23
C ILE A 5 3.10 -14.43 -12.29
N LEU A 6 2.14 -15.36 -12.29
CA LEU A 6 0.99 -15.31 -11.37
C LEU A 6 1.41 -15.32 -9.89
N LEU A 7 2.39 -16.15 -9.55
CA LEU A 7 2.91 -16.25 -8.18
C LEU A 7 3.59 -14.94 -7.74
N LEU A 8 4.37 -14.30 -8.63
CA LEU A 8 4.98 -13.00 -8.38
C LEU A 8 3.94 -11.89 -8.19
N VAL A 9 2.89 -11.88 -9.01
CA VAL A 9 1.80 -10.90 -8.86
C VAL A 9 1.06 -11.10 -7.53
N LEU A 10 0.77 -12.35 -7.16
CA LEU A 10 0.15 -12.67 -5.87
C LEU A 10 1.02 -12.27 -4.69
N LEU A 11 2.33 -12.51 -4.76
CA LEU A 11 3.29 -12.08 -3.74
C LEU A 11 3.33 -10.56 -3.62
N GLY A 12 3.42 -9.85 -4.74
CA GLY A 12 3.41 -8.38 -4.75
C GLY A 12 2.11 -7.80 -4.18
N ALA A 13 0.96 -8.32 -4.61
CA ALA A 13 -0.34 -7.89 -4.10
C ALA A 13 -0.50 -8.20 -2.60
N GLY A 14 -0.09 -9.38 -2.15
CA GLY A 14 -0.10 -9.77 -0.75
C GLY A 14 0.80 -8.87 0.10
N PHE A 15 2.00 -8.56 -0.38
CA PHE A 15 2.91 -7.63 0.28
C PHE A 15 2.30 -6.23 0.39
N ILE A 16 1.61 -5.78 -0.67
CA ILE A 16 0.92 -4.48 -0.69
C ILE A 16 -0.21 -4.43 0.37
N LEU A 17 -1.01 -5.48 0.46
CA LEU A 17 -2.11 -5.56 1.41
C LEU A 17 -1.62 -5.61 2.87
N VAL A 18 -0.59 -6.41 3.15
CA VAL A 18 0.01 -6.49 4.49
C VAL A 18 0.62 -5.15 4.88
N GLY A 19 1.32 -4.48 3.96
CA GLY A 19 1.91 -3.20 4.25
C GLY A 19 0.87 -2.10 4.48
N ILE A 20 -0.27 -2.08 3.78
CA ILE A 20 -1.38 -1.16 4.11
C ILE A 20 -1.90 -1.36 5.53
N TYR A 21 -1.93 -2.61 6.00
CA TYR A 21 -2.40 -2.93 7.35
C TYR A 21 -1.41 -2.49 8.44
N VAL A 22 -0.09 -2.63 8.19
CA VAL A 22 0.96 -2.34 9.19
C VAL A 22 1.47 -0.90 9.14
N ALA A 23 1.48 -0.27 7.95
CA ALA A 23 2.04 1.05 7.73
C ALA A 23 1.44 2.19 8.60
N PRO A 24 0.14 2.22 8.96
CA PRO A 24 -0.39 3.27 9.85
C PRO A 24 0.37 3.38 11.18
N GLY A 25 0.85 2.24 11.70
CA GLY A 25 1.63 2.17 12.94
C GLY A 25 3.10 2.61 12.78
N GLN A 26 3.65 2.64 11.56
CA GLN A 26 5.07 2.93 11.31
C GLN A 26 5.26 4.15 10.39
N PRO A 27 5.76 5.28 10.89
CA PRO A 27 5.80 6.53 10.14
C PRO A 27 6.66 6.46 8.87
N ALA A 28 7.80 5.77 8.90
CA ALA A 28 8.67 5.60 7.72
C ALA A 28 8.01 4.72 6.65
N LEU A 29 7.35 3.64 7.05
CA LEU A 29 6.67 2.72 6.13
C LEU A 29 5.45 3.40 5.50
N ARG A 30 4.72 4.20 6.28
CA ARG A 30 3.60 5.03 5.82
C ARG A 30 4.01 6.01 4.73
N ALA A 31 5.12 6.73 4.92
CA ALA A 31 5.65 7.66 3.93
C ALA A 31 6.01 6.93 2.62
N TRP A 32 6.74 5.81 2.72
CA TRP A 32 7.07 5.00 1.56
C TRP A 32 5.82 4.49 0.81
N TYR A 33 4.79 4.06 1.56
CA TYR A 33 3.51 3.64 0.98
C TYR A 33 2.80 4.75 0.23
N ARG A 34 2.78 5.95 0.81
CA ARG A 34 2.19 7.13 0.17
C ARG A 34 2.89 7.44 -1.16
N ASP A 35 4.22 7.49 -1.14
CA ASP A 35 5.00 7.96 -2.29
C ASP A 35 5.16 6.90 -3.39
N THR A 36 5.15 5.61 -3.03
CA THR A 36 5.38 4.51 -3.98
C THR A 36 4.09 3.80 -4.36
N ALA A 37 3.33 3.35 -3.37
CA ALA A 37 2.19 2.47 -3.59
C ALA A 37 0.92 3.27 -3.93
N CYS A 38 0.62 4.32 -3.16
CA CYS A 38 -0.62 5.09 -3.32
C CYS A 38 -0.69 5.84 -4.65
N VAL A 39 0.44 6.27 -5.22
CA VAL A 39 0.50 6.86 -6.57
C VAL A 39 -0.05 5.92 -7.66
N HIS A 40 0.02 4.61 -7.43
CA HIS A 40 -0.51 3.60 -8.35
C HIS A 40 -1.90 3.11 -7.92
N LEU A 41 -2.09 2.88 -6.62
CA LEU A 41 -3.35 2.36 -6.07
C LEU A 41 -4.51 3.37 -6.16
N ASP A 42 -4.24 4.68 -6.00
CA ASP A 42 -5.28 5.73 -6.14
C ASP A 42 -5.86 5.78 -7.56
N LYS A 43 -5.13 5.34 -8.58
CA LYS A 43 -5.64 5.24 -9.96
C LYS A 43 -6.69 4.15 -10.12
N ILE A 44 -6.66 3.13 -9.24
CA ILE A 44 -7.61 2.02 -9.24
C ILE A 44 -8.78 2.36 -8.31
N SER A 45 -8.48 2.78 -7.08
CA SER A 45 -9.49 3.24 -6.13
C SER A 45 -8.86 4.10 -5.04
N PRO A 46 -9.39 5.32 -4.80
CA PRO A 46 -8.89 6.19 -3.74
C PRO A 46 -9.14 5.63 -2.34
N GLU A 47 -10.09 4.72 -2.16
CA GLU A 47 -10.43 4.16 -0.85
C GLU A 47 -9.33 3.26 -0.28
N ILE A 48 -8.47 2.69 -1.13
CA ILE A 48 -7.41 1.76 -0.70
C ILE A 48 -6.37 2.47 0.17
N CYS A 49 -6.04 3.72 -0.17
CA CYS A 49 -5.06 4.53 0.56
C CYS A 49 -5.69 5.49 1.58
N ALA A 50 -7.01 5.46 1.77
CA ALA A 50 -7.70 6.24 2.80
C ALA A 50 -7.14 6.05 4.22
N PRO A 51 -6.87 4.82 4.73
CA PRO A 51 -6.34 4.65 6.09
C PRO A 51 -4.93 5.23 6.26
N ILE A 52 -4.09 5.16 5.23
CA ILE A 52 -2.75 5.75 5.22
C ILE A 52 -2.85 7.29 5.34
N ARG A 53 -3.73 7.92 4.56
CA ARG A 53 -3.96 9.37 4.58
C ARG A 53 -4.60 9.86 5.88
N ARG A 54 -5.55 9.11 6.44
CA ARG A 54 -6.15 9.43 7.74
C ARG A 54 -5.10 9.41 8.85
N ALA A 55 -4.29 8.35 8.90
CA ALA A 55 -3.20 8.27 9.86
C ALA A 55 -2.19 9.43 9.68
N GLU A 56 -1.96 9.87 8.44
CA GLU A 56 -1.12 11.04 8.14
C GLU A 56 -1.73 12.35 8.64
N ALA A 57 -3.01 12.58 8.39
CA ALA A 57 -3.75 13.76 8.84
C ALA A 57 -3.89 13.83 10.37
N GLU A 58 -3.98 12.69 11.07
CA GLU A 58 -4.03 12.65 12.55
C GLU A 58 -2.71 13.02 13.24
N ARG A 59 -1.61 13.15 12.49
CA ARG A 59 -0.27 13.53 13.01
C ARG A 59 0.19 14.93 12.60
N GLY A 60 -0.55 15.63 11.74
CA GLY A 60 -0.28 17.01 11.32
C GLY A 60 -1.19 18.00 12.04
#